data_AF-A0A6C0B4E0-F1
#
_entry.id   AF-A0A6C0B4E0-F1
#
_cell.length_a   1.000
_cell.length_b   1.000
_cell.length_c   1.000
_cell.angle_alpha   90.00
_cell.angle_beta   90.00
_cell.angle_gamma   90.00
#
_symmetry.space_group_name_H-M   'P 1'
#
loop_
_entity.id
_entity.type
_entity.pdbx_description
1 polymer ?
#
loop_
_entity_poly.entity_id
_entity_poly.type
_entity_poly.pdbx_seq_one_letter_code
_entity_poly.pdbx_strand_id
1 'polypeptide(L)'
;MENQVCLNDDIQQKYDFVLVNLKTIASIETNDKLYIKDNNLCLHSYSSTRAINRWWNNYNRLDCKKFINDLYTDLSAVIISIRSPKLNNCNPNMKKGKHRRKRKRTILRETINIKRRKHLLTVCKKSKEGLLHLMMTYSGDADFSNFINTILSIIDKMD
;
A
#
# COMPACT_ATOMS: atom_id res chain seq x y z
N MET A 1 -13.47 -21.58 15.58
CA MET A 1 -14.04 -20.34 14.99
C MET A 1 -13.13 -19.19 15.34
N GLU A 2 -12.26 -18.80 14.41
CA GLU A 2 -11.39 -17.65 14.58
C GLU A 2 -12.22 -16.37 14.63
N ASN A 3 -12.18 -15.66 15.75
CA ASN A 3 -12.79 -14.34 15.86
C ASN A 3 -11.93 -13.36 15.05
N GLN A 4 -12.23 -13.20 13.76
CA GLN A 4 -11.72 -12.11 12.95
C GLN A 4 -12.15 -10.80 13.59
N VAL A 5 -11.19 -10.09 14.19
CA VAL A 5 -11.38 -8.70 14.57
C VAL A 5 -11.21 -7.88 13.30
N CYS A 6 -12.34 -7.54 12.66
CA CYS A 6 -12.33 -6.68 11.49
C CYS A 6 -11.88 -5.25 11.85
N LEU A 7 -11.09 -4.67 10.93
CA LEU A 7 -10.98 -3.22 10.80
C LEU A 7 -12.37 -2.66 10.43
N ASN A 8 -12.56 -1.34 10.48
CA ASN A 8 -13.70 -0.78 9.75
C ASN A 8 -13.61 -1.26 8.29
N ASP A 9 -14.72 -1.66 7.67
CA ASP A 9 -14.74 -2.24 6.34
C ASP A 9 -14.01 -1.33 5.33
N ASP A 10 -14.18 -0.01 5.47
CA ASP A 10 -13.47 0.99 4.65
C ASP A 10 -11.94 0.93 4.82
N ILE A 11 -11.45 0.80 6.05
CA ILE A 11 -10.01 0.74 6.34
C ILE A 11 -9.44 -0.60 5.87
N GLN A 12 -10.23 -1.68 5.98
CA GLN A 12 -9.85 -2.99 5.48
C GLN A 12 -9.72 -2.98 3.96
N GLN A 13 -10.71 -2.43 3.25
CA GLN A 13 -10.66 -2.29 1.79
C GLN A 13 -9.46 -1.45 1.33
N LYS A 14 -9.22 -0.30 1.99
CA LYS A 14 -8.04 0.52 1.69
C LYS A 14 -6.73 -0.21 1.99
N TYR A 15 -6.66 -0.97 3.09
CA TYR A 15 -5.49 -1.78 3.43
C TYR A 15 -5.19 -2.80 2.33
N ASP A 16 -6.21 -3.55 1.90
CA ASP A 16 -6.05 -4.59 0.89
C ASP A 16 -5.70 -4.00 -0.47
N PHE A 17 -6.34 -2.89 -0.85
CA PHE A 17 -6.02 -2.12 -2.05
C PHE A 17 -4.55 -1.67 -2.06
N VAL A 18 -4.09 -1.02 -1.00
CA VAL A 18 -2.68 -0.55 -0.90
C VAL A 18 -1.73 -1.74 -0.96
N LEU A 19 -2.06 -2.81 -0.23
CA LEU A 19 -1.21 -3.99 -0.15
C LEU A 19 -1.03 -4.69 -1.51
N VAL A 20 -2.11 -4.88 -2.27
CA VAL A 20 -2.07 -5.50 -3.60
C VAL A 20 -1.19 -4.67 -4.53
N ASN A 21 -1.41 -3.36 -4.59
CA ASN A 21 -0.67 -2.47 -5.49
C ASN A 21 0.81 -2.34 -5.10
N LEU A 22 1.14 -2.32 -3.81
CA LEU A 22 2.54 -2.35 -3.37
C LEU A 22 3.23 -3.67 -3.71
N LYS A 23 2.52 -4.80 -3.66
CA LYS A 23 3.07 -6.09 -4.11
C LYS A 23 3.36 -6.06 -5.61
N THR A 24 2.48 -5.49 -6.43
CA THR A 24 2.74 -5.32 -7.86
C THR A 24 4.00 -4.48 -8.08
N ILE A 25 4.15 -3.36 -7.37
CA ILE A 25 5.37 -2.54 -7.47
C ILE A 25 6.60 -3.34 -7.05
N ALA A 26 6.54 -4.09 -5.95
CA ALA A 26 7.64 -4.90 -5.48
C ALA A 26 8.05 -6.03 -6.44
N SER A 27 7.18 -6.44 -7.36
CA SER A 27 7.47 -7.45 -8.38
C SER A 27 7.95 -6.87 -9.72
N ILE A 28 8.13 -5.55 -9.85
CA ILE A 28 8.64 -4.95 -11.09
C ILE A 28 10.07 -5.42 -11.33
N GLU A 29 10.32 -5.99 -12.51
CA GLU A 29 11.66 -6.30 -13.00
C GLU A 29 12.16 -5.23 -13.98
N THR A 30 13.45 -5.29 -14.31
CA THR A 30 14.03 -4.40 -15.31
C THR A 30 13.35 -4.60 -16.66
N ASN A 31 13.02 -3.50 -17.33
CA ASN A 31 12.25 -3.41 -18.57
C ASN A 31 10.74 -3.59 -18.43
N ASP A 32 10.21 -3.94 -17.26
CA ASP A 32 8.76 -4.00 -17.05
C ASP A 32 8.15 -2.61 -17.09
N LYS A 33 6.95 -2.52 -17.66
CA LYS A 33 6.19 -1.27 -17.66
C LYS A 33 4.88 -1.44 -16.93
N LEU A 34 4.46 -0.40 -16.23
CA LEU A 34 3.16 -0.36 -15.57
C LEU A 34 2.06 0.10 -16.52
N TYR A 35 0.85 -0.36 -16.20
CA TYR A 35 -0.42 0.18 -16.67
C TYR A 35 -1.47 0.01 -15.56
N ILE A 36 -2.61 0.69 -15.72
CA ILE A 36 -3.73 0.62 -14.78
C ILE A 36 -4.85 -0.17 -15.44
N LYS A 37 -5.42 -1.11 -14.69
CA LYS A 37 -6.60 -1.87 -15.08
C LYS A 37 -7.47 -2.13 -13.86
N ASP A 38 -8.77 -1.84 -13.97
CA ASP A 38 -9.75 -2.05 -12.89
C ASP A 38 -9.29 -1.44 -11.56
N ASN A 39 -8.76 -0.21 -11.64
CA ASN A 39 -8.19 0.54 -10.51
C ASN A 39 -6.96 -0.11 -9.84
N ASN A 40 -6.31 -1.10 -10.47
CA ASN A 40 -5.10 -1.73 -9.95
C ASN A 40 -3.92 -1.54 -10.92
N LEU A 41 -2.73 -1.42 -10.34
CA LEU A 41 -1.48 -1.51 -11.05
C LEU A 41 -1.30 -2.94 -11.56
N CYS A 42 -0.96 -3.03 -12.83
CA CYS A 42 -0.62 -4.27 -13.51
C CYS A 42 0.75 -4.14 -14.18
N LEU A 43 1.47 -5.25 -14.25
CA LEU A 43 2.73 -5.34 -14.97
C LEU A 43 2.47 -5.73 -16.41
N HIS A 44 3.09 -4.99 -17.32
CA HIS A 44 3.26 -5.40 -18.70
C HIS A 44 4.72 -5.76 -18.92
N SER A 45 5.01 -7.06 -18.76
CA SER A 45 6.33 -7.60 -19.03
C SER A 45 6.76 -7.36 -20.47
N TYR A 46 8.07 -7.46 -20.71
CA TYR A 46 8.61 -7.28 -22.05
C TYR A 46 8.01 -8.30 -23.03
N SER A 47 7.48 -7.79 -24.14
CA SER A 47 7.09 -8.59 -25.30
C SER A 47 7.26 -7.78 -26.58
N SER A 48 7.45 -8.45 -27.72
CA SER A 48 7.55 -7.82 -29.04
C SER A 48 6.27 -7.06 -29.42
N THR A 49 5.11 -7.49 -28.94
CA THR A 49 3.80 -6.88 -29.19
C THR A 49 3.43 -5.77 -28.21
N ARG A 50 4.27 -5.51 -27.20
CA ARG A 50 3.99 -4.56 -26.11
C ARG A 50 3.66 -3.15 -26.60
N ALA A 51 4.36 -2.66 -27.62
CA ALA A 51 4.12 -1.31 -28.13
C ALA A 51 2.70 -1.18 -28.70
N ILE A 52 2.29 -2.17 -29.49
CA ILE A 52 0.96 -2.23 -30.11
C ILE A 52 -0.11 -2.35 -29.03
N ASN A 53 0.09 -3.26 -28.07
CA ASN A 53 -0.87 -3.46 -26.98
C ASN A 53 -1.04 -2.20 -26.11
N ARG A 54 0.04 -1.48 -25.83
CA ARG A 54 -0.02 -0.22 -25.08
C ARG A 54 -0.73 0.89 -25.85
N TRP A 55 -0.45 0.99 -27.14
CA TRP A 55 -1.10 1.97 -28.02
C TRP A 55 -2.61 1.69 -28.08
N TRP A 56 -2.99 0.44 -28.33
CA TRP A 56 -4.39 0.02 -28.43
C TRP A 56 -5.19 0.30 -27.15
N ASN A 57 -4.57 0.08 -25.98
CA ASN A 57 -5.24 0.26 -24.69
C ASN A 57 -4.98 1.64 -24.04
N ASN A 58 -4.37 2.58 -24.75
CA ASN A 58 -4.05 3.92 -24.26
C ASN A 58 -3.34 3.93 -22.88
N TYR A 59 -2.38 3.01 -22.68
CA TYR A 59 -1.68 2.88 -21.39
C TYR A 59 -0.68 4.02 -21.19
N ASN A 60 -1.18 5.08 -20.54
CA ASN A 60 -0.44 6.31 -20.28
C ASN A 60 0.46 6.19 -19.05
N ARG A 61 1.71 6.64 -19.21
CA ARG A 61 2.70 6.73 -18.13
C ARG A 61 2.33 7.77 -17.08
N LEU A 62 1.72 8.88 -17.48
CA LEU A 62 1.34 9.96 -16.56
C LEU A 62 0.30 9.48 -15.54
N ASP A 63 -0.65 8.65 -15.99
CA ASP A 63 -1.66 8.06 -15.11
C ASP A 63 -1.01 7.12 -14.10
N CYS A 64 -0.03 6.29 -14.52
CA CYS A 64 0.75 5.47 -13.59
C CYS A 64 1.52 6.33 -12.58
N LYS A 65 2.14 7.44 -13.00
CA LYS A 65 2.87 8.35 -12.11
C LYS A 65 1.93 8.94 -11.05
N LYS A 66 0.76 9.41 -11.46
CA LYS A 66 -0.28 9.90 -10.54
C LYS A 66 -0.77 8.80 -9.59
N PHE A 67 -1.08 7.62 -10.12
CA PHE A 67 -1.54 6.50 -9.31
C PHE A 67 -0.51 6.08 -8.25
N ILE A 68 0.78 6.00 -8.61
CA ILE A 68 1.84 5.69 -7.65
C ILE A 68 1.89 6.76 -6.55
N ASN A 69 1.81 8.04 -6.90
CA ASN A 69 1.78 9.12 -5.92
C ASN A 69 0.58 8.98 -4.94
N ASP A 70 -0.60 8.73 -5.49
CA ASP A 70 -1.83 8.57 -4.72
C ASP A 70 -1.74 7.31 -3.82
N LEU A 71 -1.15 6.22 -4.30
CA LEU A 71 -0.92 4.98 -3.55
C LEU A 71 -0.03 5.21 -2.32
N TYR A 72 1.08 5.94 -2.43
CA TYR A 72 1.95 6.22 -1.28
C TYR A 72 1.33 7.24 -0.31
N THR A 73 0.45 8.12 -0.80
CA THR A 73 -0.39 8.97 0.04
C THR A 73 -1.38 8.14 0.86
N ASP A 74 -2.09 7.21 0.20
CA ASP A 74 -3.02 6.29 0.85
C ASP A 74 -2.33 5.35 1.83
N LEU A 75 -1.13 4.86 1.51
CA LEU A 75 -0.31 4.08 2.43
C LEU A 75 -0.06 4.84 3.74
N SER A 76 0.32 6.11 3.65
CA SER A 76 0.54 6.98 4.81
C SER A 76 -0.73 7.09 5.66
N ALA A 77 -1.87 7.33 5.01
CA ALA A 77 -3.18 7.44 5.67
C ALA A 77 -3.61 6.13 6.36
N VAL A 78 -3.37 4.98 5.71
CA VAL A 78 -3.67 3.66 6.27
C VAL A 78 -2.78 3.38 7.49
N ILE A 79 -1.48 3.68 7.42
CA ILE A 79 -0.56 3.51 8.56
C ILE A 79 -1.02 4.33 9.77
N ILE A 80 -1.41 5.60 9.55
CA ILE A 80 -1.94 6.48 10.60
C ILE A 80 -3.25 5.92 11.18
N SER A 81 -4.15 5.46 10.32
CA SER A 81 -5.45 4.90 10.72
C SER A 81 -5.32 3.63 11.56
N ILE A 82 -4.34 2.78 11.25
CA ILE A 82 -4.03 1.56 12.02
C ILE A 82 -3.40 1.91 13.38
N ARG A 83 -2.63 3.00 13.45
CA ARG A 83 -1.94 3.45 14.68
C ARG A 83 -2.91 3.98 15.74
N SER A 84 -4.00 4.63 15.35
CA SER A 84 -4.92 5.29 16.29
C SER A 84 -5.85 4.28 16.98
N PRO A 85 -5.64 3.92 18.26
CA PRO A 85 -6.68 3.28 19.01
C PRO A 85 -7.73 4.36 19.26
N LYS A 86 -8.96 4.21 18.74
CA LYS A 86 -10.09 5.02 19.24
C LYS A 86 -10.21 4.72 20.74
N LEU A 87 -9.61 5.58 21.57
CA LEU A 87 -9.78 5.62 23.01
C LEU A 87 -11.21 6.09 23.25
N ASN A 88 -12.18 5.18 23.10
CA ASN A 88 -13.54 5.46 23.51
C ASN A 88 -13.51 5.62 25.04
N ASN A 89 -13.79 6.84 25.50
CA ASN A 89 -13.96 7.23 26.90
C ASN A 89 -14.63 6.11 27.70
N CYS A 90 -13.86 5.50 28.61
CA CYS A 90 -14.38 4.47 29.49
C CYS A 90 -15.25 5.16 30.55
N ASN A 91 -16.56 5.05 30.40
CA ASN A 91 -17.53 5.47 31.43
C ASN A 91 -17.27 4.63 32.72
N PRO A 92 -16.91 5.26 33.86
CA PRO A 92 -16.41 4.54 35.05
C PRO A 92 -17.44 3.62 35.73
N ASN A 93 -18.71 3.66 35.35
CA ASN A 93 -19.80 2.95 36.04
C ASN A 93 -20.13 1.53 35.51
N MET A 94 -19.22 0.83 34.82
CA MET A 94 -19.49 -0.52 34.29
C MET A 94 -19.06 -1.70 35.20
N LYS A 95 -20.00 -2.62 35.46
CA LYS A 95 -19.85 -3.88 36.23
C LYS A 95 -18.57 -4.69 35.89
N LYS A 96 -17.83 -5.12 36.92
CA LYS A 96 -16.49 -5.78 36.89
C LYS A 96 -16.33 -6.94 35.90
N GLY A 97 -17.35 -7.76 35.66
CA GLY A 97 -17.29 -8.90 34.72
C GLY A 97 -17.21 -8.52 33.23
N LYS A 98 -17.79 -7.37 32.83
CA LYS A 98 -17.75 -6.89 31.43
C LYS A 98 -16.38 -6.29 31.08
N HIS A 99 -15.59 -5.86 32.07
CA HIS A 99 -14.27 -5.25 31.89
C HIS A 99 -13.21 -6.23 31.35
N ARG A 100 -13.18 -7.46 31.87
CA ARG A 100 -12.14 -8.45 31.51
C ARG A 100 -12.26 -8.92 30.06
N ARG A 101 -13.51 -9.08 29.55
CA ARG A 101 -13.76 -9.42 28.13
C ARG A 101 -13.44 -8.26 27.19
N LYS A 102 -13.77 -7.01 27.55
CA LYS A 102 -13.42 -5.81 26.77
C LYS A 102 -11.90 -5.63 26.66
N ARG A 103 -11.16 -5.75 27.76
CA ARG A 103 -9.69 -5.63 27.78
C ARG A 103 -8.99 -6.66 26.89
N LYS A 104 -9.41 -7.93 26.93
CA LYS A 104 -8.88 -8.98 26.03
C LYS A 104 -9.10 -8.66 24.55
N ARG A 105 -10.28 -8.14 24.19
CA ARG A 105 -10.58 -7.73 22.80
C ARG A 105 -9.68 -6.59 22.35
N THR A 106 -9.46 -5.57 23.18
CA THR A 106 -8.57 -4.44 22.86
C THR A 106 -7.14 -4.89 22.58
N ILE A 107 -6.57 -5.73 23.44
CA ILE A 107 -5.21 -6.29 23.27
C ILE A 107 -5.10 -7.08 21.96
N LEU A 108 -6.11 -7.89 21.64
CA LEU A 108 -6.13 -8.65 20.39
C LEU A 108 -6.18 -7.71 19.17
N ARG A 109 -7.01 -6.67 19.19
CA ARG A 109 -7.10 -5.68 18.10
C ARG A 109 -5.76 -4.99 17.86
N GLU A 110 -5.13 -4.56 18.95
CA GLU A 110 -3.84 -3.87 18.92
C GLU A 110 -2.75 -4.79 18.35
N THR A 111 -2.72 -6.05 18.77
CA THR A 111 -1.78 -7.05 18.24
C THR A 111 -1.96 -7.25 16.74
N ILE A 112 -3.21 -7.33 16.25
CA ILE A 112 -3.52 -7.47 14.82
C ILE A 112 -3.08 -6.21 14.05
N ASN A 113 -3.37 -5.02 14.58
CA ASN A 113 -2.98 -3.76 13.96
C ASN A 113 -1.45 -3.62 13.86
N ILE A 114 -0.72 -4.00 14.91
CA ILE A 114 0.75 -4.04 14.90
C ILE A 114 1.26 -4.98 13.80
N LYS A 115 0.69 -6.19 13.70
CA LYS A 115 1.05 -7.15 12.64
C LYS A 115 0.78 -6.60 11.25
N ARG A 116 -0.41 -6.02 11.03
CA ARG A 116 -0.82 -5.42 9.74
C ARG A 116 0.09 -4.28 9.32
N ARG A 117 0.42 -3.37 10.25
CA ARG A 117 1.35 -2.27 10.03
C ARG A 117 2.73 -2.79 9.67
N LYS A 118 3.27 -3.74 10.44
CA LYS A 118 4.59 -4.33 10.17
C LYS A 118 4.64 -5.00 8.80
N HIS A 119 3.56 -5.69 8.42
CA HIS A 119 3.43 -6.30 7.10
C HIS A 119 3.43 -5.26 5.98
N LEU A 120 2.62 -4.19 6.09
CA LEU A 120 2.62 -3.09 5.11
C LEU A 120 3.99 -2.44 4.95
N LEU A 121 4.65 -2.11 6.06
CA LEU A 121 5.99 -1.52 6.02
C LEU A 121 7.00 -2.46 5.36
N THR A 122 6.90 -3.77 5.61
CA THR A 122 7.77 -4.76 4.98
C THR A 122 7.58 -4.80 3.46
N VAL A 123 6.32 -4.82 2.99
CA VAL A 123 6.03 -4.80 1.54
C VAL A 123 6.41 -3.45 0.93
N CYS A 124 6.20 -2.35 1.64
CA CYS A 124 6.64 -1.02 1.22
C CYS A 124 8.17 -0.96 1.03
N LYS A 125 8.97 -1.54 1.94
CA LYS A 125 10.42 -1.63 1.73
C LYS A 125 10.79 -2.42 0.49
N LYS A 126 10.13 -3.56 0.25
CA LYS A 126 10.35 -4.35 -0.98
C LYS A 126 9.99 -3.59 -2.24
N SER A 127 8.99 -2.72 -2.18
CA SER A 127 8.60 -1.89 -3.33
C SER A 127 9.71 -0.93 -3.79
N LYS A 128 10.69 -0.59 -2.95
CA LYS A 128 11.83 0.26 -3.35
C LYS A 128 12.61 -0.33 -4.53
N GLU A 129 12.88 -1.63 -4.48
CA GLU A 129 13.64 -2.32 -5.53
C GLU A 129 12.91 -2.26 -6.87
N GLY A 130 11.60 -2.56 -6.85
CA GLY A 130 10.78 -2.43 -8.05
C GLY A 130 10.65 -1.00 -8.58
N LEU A 131 10.62 0.01 -7.71
CA LEU A 131 10.68 1.42 -8.12
C LEU A 131 12.02 1.76 -8.80
N LEU A 132 13.13 1.21 -8.31
CA LEU A 132 14.45 1.39 -8.95
C LEU A 132 14.48 0.72 -10.33
N HIS A 133 13.95 -0.49 -10.47
CA HIS A 133 13.81 -1.15 -11.79
C HIS A 133 12.91 -0.34 -12.74
N LEU A 134 11.84 0.26 -12.21
CA LEU A 134 10.97 1.14 -12.99
C LEU A 134 11.74 2.39 -13.46
N MET A 135 12.54 2.99 -12.58
CA MET A 135 13.41 4.12 -12.92
C MET A 135 14.42 3.74 -14.03
N MET A 136 15.05 2.56 -13.95
CA MET A 136 15.94 2.07 -15.00
C MET A 136 15.22 1.87 -16.34
N THR A 137 13.99 1.37 -16.30
CA THR A 137 13.14 1.17 -17.50
C THR A 137 12.82 2.50 -18.20
N TYR A 138 12.78 3.59 -17.44
CA TYR A 138 12.59 4.96 -17.95
C TYR A 138 13.85 5.82 -17.80
N SER A 139 15.04 5.22 -17.92
CA SER A 139 16.34 5.90 -17.69
C SER A 139 16.57 7.14 -18.56
N GLY A 140 15.94 7.22 -19.74
CA GLY A 140 15.97 8.41 -20.60
C GLY A 140 15.05 9.56 -20.16
N ASP A 141 14.30 9.40 -19.07
CA ASP A 141 13.32 10.38 -18.57
C ASP A 141 13.71 10.90 -17.18
N ALA A 142 14.29 12.10 -17.17
CA ALA A 142 14.73 12.77 -15.95
C ALA A 142 13.56 13.11 -15.00
N ASP A 143 12.42 13.54 -15.54
CA ASP A 143 11.22 13.90 -14.76
C ASP A 143 10.61 12.68 -14.06
N PHE A 144 10.70 11.51 -14.70
CA PHE A 144 10.28 10.25 -14.11
C PHE A 144 11.26 9.81 -13.02
N SER A 145 12.56 9.93 -13.26
CA SER A 145 13.60 9.59 -12.28
C SER A 145 13.50 10.45 -11.01
N ASN A 146 13.33 11.77 -11.17
CA ASN A 146 13.12 12.70 -10.05
C ASN A 146 11.86 12.38 -9.24
N PHE A 147 10.80 11.96 -9.93
CA PHE A 147 9.57 11.50 -9.27
C PHE A 147 9.82 10.24 -8.43
N ILE A 148 10.48 9.23 -8.98
CA ILE A 148 10.80 8.00 -8.24
C ILE A 148 11.67 8.32 -7.02
N ASN A 149 12.69 9.17 -7.17
CA ASN A 149 13.52 9.62 -6.04
C ASN A 149 12.71 10.30 -4.93
N THR A 150 11.69 11.08 -5.30
CA THR A 150 10.76 11.68 -4.33
C THR A 150 9.99 10.61 -3.56
N ILE A 151 9.46 9.59 -4.25
CA ILE A 151 8.77 8.48 -3.61
C ILE A 151 9.71 7.68 -2.70
N LEU A 152 10.94 7.40 -3.13
CA LEU A 152 11.94 6.70 -2.31
C LEU A 152 12.23 7.48 -1.02
N SER A 153 12.38 8.80 -1.09
CA SER A 153 12.55 9.65 0.09
C SER A 153 11.36 9.59 1.05
N ILE A 154 10.13 9.49 0.53
CA ILE A 154 8.94 9.30 1.36
C ILE A 154 9.01 7.96 2.10
N ILE A 155 9.40 6.88 1.40
CA ILE A 155 9.52 5.55 2.03
C ILE A 155 10.60 5.55 3.12
N ASP A 156 11.74 6.20 2.89
CA ASP A 156 12.82 6.31 3.89
C ASP A 156 12.36 7.01 5.17
N LYS A 157 11.41 7.95 5.08
CA LYS A 157 10.82 8.64 6.23
C LYS A 157 9.73 7.85 6.96
N MET A 158 9.25 6.73 6.39
CA MET A 158 8.23 5.88 7.01
C MET A 158 8.82 4.86 8.00
N ASP A 159 10.14 4.70 8.00
CA ASP A 159 10.92 3.89 8.95
C ASP A 159 11.11 4.61 10.29
#